data_AF-A0A0F9TE29-F1
#
_entry.id   AF-A0A0F9TE29-F1
#
_cell.length_a   1.000
_cell.length_b   1.000
_cell.length_c   1.000
_cell.angle_alpha   90.00
_cell.angle_beta   90.00
_cell.angle_gamma   90.00
#
_symmetry.space_group_name_H-M   'P 1'
#
loop_
_entity.id
_entity.type
_entity.pdbx_description
1 polymer ?
#
loop_
_entity_poly.entity_id
_entity_poly.type
_entity_poly.pdbx_seq_one_letter_code
_entity_poly.pdbx_strand_id
1 'polypeptide(L)'
;MSEPTGALTFYGLILRVAREAGIAYHGADGDEPAMIPVDYHDFELCKRVVNDGIRMFIADAPPKGWRWMRRIMSVSLTATRITGTADSASATTIVDATLATTYDSNGDLDDYWCYILTGTGAGSYAQIASYTATGTPGECTVADWLDQYGNPGGTNPAADSTFAITPIETVGGDITRYPLPENFGGEVDGQIKYEADSTHGTHIEWRDESLIRARQTVTTFTNYPHRAAIRPLEYGSNSFGPKRRFEFIIDYKPSAAEVVEFPYTLFFDELRMVAGLASGGSATTLVDSSFANYYPLDYFKDDWKCYVISGTGRNARGIVTGFTGTSFTVAVADWLAIDDSTASATDATDGDAYYLEPLSNLHPAGFRFDQAILAACLAQAETDIEDVASNFMQKYMQKALLKAYAIDTRSAPRKLGSMNEPTERSYGRQHGRLDATTDHDI
;
A
#
# COMPACT_ATOMS: atom_id res chain seq x y z
N MET A 1 26.97 7.20 -5.04
CA MET A 1 26.91 5.73 -5.31
C MET A 1 26.08 5.06 -4.24
N SER A 2 24.82 4.71 -4.55
CA SER A 2 24.01 3.84 -3.68
C SER A 2 24.66 2.46 -3.61
N GLU A 3 24.67 1.84 -2.44
CA GLU A 3 25.17 0.47 -2.28
C GLU A 3 24.47 -0.46 -3.29
N PRO A 4 25.19 -1.42 -3.90
CA PRO A 4 24.56 -2.43 -4.74
C PRO A 4 23.62 -3.25 -3.87
N THR A 5 22.34 -2.95 -3.95
CA THR A 5 21.32 -3.78 -3.33
C THR A 5 21.28 -5.08 -4.13
N GLY A 6 21.51 -6.23 -3.48
CA GLY A 6 21.36 -7.55 -4.10
C GLY A 6 19.90 -7.89 -4.45
N ALA A 7 19.03 -6.89 -4.44
CA ALA A 7 17.60 -6.94 -4.59
C ALA A 7 17.22 -6.90 -6.06
N LEU A 8 16.41 -7.85 -6.51
CA LEU A 8 15.91 -7.89 -7.87
C LEU A 8 14.63 -7.06 -7.94
N THR A 9 14.73 -5.88 -8.54
CA THR A 9 13.62 -4.95 -8.73
C THR A 9 12.63 -5.46 -9.79
N PHE A 10 11.43 -4.88 -9.84
CA PHE A 10 10.44 -5.23 -10.86
C PHE A 10 10.95 -4.97 -12.28
N TYR A 11 11.63 -3.83 -12.49
CA TYR A 11 12.38 -3.55 -13.71
C TYR A 11 13.37 -4.69 -14.06
N GLY A 12 14.11 -5.19 -13.07
CA GLY A 12 15.05 -6.30 -13.24
C GLY A 12 14.37 -7.61 -13.65
N LEU A 13 13.18 -7.91 -13.11
CA LEU A 13 12.39 -9.10 -13.48
C LEU A 13 11.91 -8.99 -14.93
N ILE A 14 11.27 -7.87 -15.28
CA ILE A 14 10.75 -7.62 -16.63
C ILE A 14 11.88 -7.67 -17.66
N LEU A 15 13.02 -7.03 -17.38
CA LEU A 15 14.18 -7.06 -18.27
C LEU A 15 14.69 -8.47 -18.53
N ARG A 16 14.68 -9.35 -17.52
CA ARG A 16 15.11 -10.74 -17.69
C ARG A 16 14.14 -11.54 -18.54
N VAL A 17 12.84 -11.39 -18.31
CA VAL A 17 11.81 -12.01 -19.15
C VAL A 17 11.92 -11.51 -20.59
N ALA A 18 12.03 -10.20 -20.80
CA ALA A 18 12.14 -9.59 -22.12
C ALA A 18 13.38 -10.07 -22.89
N ARG A 19 14.52 -10.26 -22.22
CA ARG A 19 15.75 -10.80 -22.85
C ARG A 19 15.59 -12.24 -23.30
N GLU A 20 14.99 -13.09 -22.46
CA GLU A 20 14.78 -14.50 -22.82
C GLU A 20 13.71 -14.65 -23.91
N ALA A 21 12.70 -13.76 -23.93
CA ALA A 21 11.69 -13.69 -24.97
C ALA A 21 12.16 -12.99 -26.26
N GLY A 22 13.36 -12.38 -26.27
CA GLY A 22 13.89 -11.69 -27.47
C GLY A 22 13.20 -10.37 -27.83
N ILE A 23 12.45 -9.77 -26.89
CA ILE A 23 11.66 -8.53 -27.09
C ILE A 23 12.22 -7.33 -26.30
N ALA A 24 13.45 -7.43 -25.81
CA ALA A 24 14.10 -6.33 -25.10
C ALA A 24 14.35 -5.12 -26.03
N TYR A 25 14.22 -3.91 -25.48
CA TYR A 25 14.52 -2.69 -26.21
C TYR A 25 16.03 -2.40 -26.21
N HIS A 26 16.57 -1.97 -27.34
CA HIS A 26 18.00 -1.71 -27.55
C HIS A 26 18.30 -0.27 -27.97
N GLY A 27 17.43 0.67 -27.59
CA GLY A 27 17.50 2.04 -28.10
C GLY A 27 16.96 2.15 -29.53
N ALA A 28 16.77 3.38 -30.01
CA ALA A 28 16.22 3.63 -31.35
C ALA A 28 17.13 3.08 -32.46
N ASP A 29 18.45 3.13 -32.24
CA ASP A 29 19.46 2.67 -33.19
C ASP A 29 19.89 1.19 -32.97
N GLY A 30 19.41 0.54 -31.91
CA GLY A 30 19.77 -0.85 -31.58
C GLY A 30 21.14 -1.03 -30.90
N ASP A 31 21.87 0.06 -30.65
CA ASP A 31 23.23 0.04 -30.08
C ASP A 31 23.28 0.14 -28.55
N GLU A 32 22.12 0.29 -27.90
CA GLU A 32 22.04 0.44 -26.45
C GLU A 32 21.97 -0.90 -25.70
N PRO A 33 22.39 -0.94 -24.41
CA PRO A 33 22.21 -2.13 -23.59
C PRO A 33 20.73 -2.51 -23.51
N ALA A 34 20.43 -3.80 -23.53
CA ALA A 34 19.05 -4.29 -23.41
C ALA A 34 18.34 -3.68 -22.19
N MET A 35 17.20 -3.05 -22.47
CA MET A 35 16.26 -2.43 -21.54
C MET A 35 14.89 -3.11 -21.63
N ILE A 36 13.97 -2.72 -20.76
CA ILE A 36 12.58 -3.18 -20.83
C ILE A 36 11.94 -2.74 -22.16
N PRO A 37 10.95 -3.48 -22.68
CA PRO A 37 10.22 -3.07 -23.88
C PRO A 37 9.55 -1.71 -23.67
N VAL A 38 9.59 -0.87 -24.70
CA VAL A 38 8.88 0.43 -24.74
C VAL A 38 7.57 0.35 -25.53
N ASP A 39 7.44 -0.67 -26.38
CA ASP A 39 6.18 -0.97 -27.05
C ASP A 39 5.15 -1.47 -26.02
N TYR A 40 3.94 -0.92 -26.09
CA TYR A 40 2.90 -1.19 -25.10
C TYR A 40 2.50 -2.67 -25.05
N HIS A 41 2.40 -3.34 -26.20
CA HIS A 41 1.98 -4.74 -26.24
C HIS A 41 3.02 -5.66 -25.60
N ASP A 42 4.28 -5.51 -25.99
CA ASP A 42 5.37 -6.36 -25.51
C ASP A 42 5.69 -6.08 -24.03
N PHE A 43 5.54 -4.82 -23.61
CA PHE A 43 5.64 -4.42 -22.22
C PHE A 43 4.56 -5.05 -21.34
N GLU A 44 3.29 -4.94 -21.73
CA GLU A 44 2.18 -5.53 -20.99
C GLU A 44 2.23 -7.06 -20.96
N LEU A 45 2.72 -7.70 -22.04
CA LEU A 45 3.01 -9.14 -22.05
C LEU A 45 4.04 -9.50 -20.97
N CYS A 46 5.20 -8.84 -20.95
CA CYS A 46 6.23 -9.08 -19.94
C CYS A 46 5.71 -8.84 -18.52
N LYS A 47 4.97 -7.74 -18.31
CA LYS A 47 4.40 -7.37 -17.02
C LYS A 47 3.41 -8.43 -16.52
N ARG A 48 2.53 -8.92 -17.39
CA ARG A 48 1.59 -10.01 -17.07
C ARG A 48 2.35 -11.27 -16.67
N VAL A 49 3.33 -11.70 -17.47
CA VAL A 49 4.14 -12.89 -17.21
C VAL A 49 4.87 -12.81 -15.87
N VAL A 50 5.44 -11.65 -15.52
CA VAL A 50 6.12 -11.48 -14.23
C VAL A 50 5.12 -11.55 -13.07
N ASN A 51 3.99 -10.85 -13.16
CA ASN A 51 2.96 -10.88 -12.12
C ASN A 51 2.37 -12.29 -11.93
N ASP A 52 2.11 -13.01 -13.02
CA ASP A 52 1.60 -14.38 -12.98
C ASP A 52 2.67 -15.36 -12.48
N GLY A 53 3.95 -15.15 -12.80
CA GLY A 53 5.05 -15.91 -12.21
C GLY A 53 5.18 -15.71 -10.70
N ILE A 54 4.99 -14.48 -10.20
CA ILE A 54 4.94 -14.21 -8.75
C ILE A 54 3.72 -14.89 -8.12
N ARG A 55 2.55 -14.83 -8.75
CA ARG A 55 1.33 -15.50 -8.28
C ARG A 55 1.51 -17.01 -8.24
N MET A 56 2.14 -17.61 -9.25
CA MET A 56 2.49 -19.03 -9.28
C MET A 56 3.39 -19.38 -8.09
N PHE A 57 4.43 -18.59 -7.83
CA PHE A 57 5.30 -18.80 -6.65
C PHE A 57 4.56 -18.74 -5.32
N ILE A 58 3.61 -17.81 -5.19
CA ILE A 58 2.79 -17.68 -3.98
C ILE A 58 1.81 -18.85 -3.86
N ALA A 59 1.18 -19.27 -4.96
CA ALA A 59 0.22 -20.38 -5.00
C ALA A 59 0.88 -21.73 -4.71
N ASP A 60 2.12 -21.94 -5.16
CA ASP A 60 2.93 -23.13 -4.88
C ASP A 60 3.50 -23.13 -3.44
N ALA A 61 2.76 -22.59 -2.48
CA ALA A 61 3.13 -22.58 -1.08
C ALA A 61 3.22 -24.00 -0.49
N PRO A 62 4.04 -24.20 0.55
CA PRO A 62 3.98 -25.42 1.36
C PRO A 62 2.56 -25.65 1.95
N PRO A 63 2.22 -26.87 2.42
CA PRO A 63 0.89 -27.17 2.97
C PRO A 63 0.42 -26.32 4.16
N LYS A 64 1.32 -25.54 4.78
CA LYS A 64 1.00 -24.62 5.89
C LYS A 64 1.05 -23.14 5.47
N GLY A 65 1.10 -22.87 4.17
CA GLY A 65 1.40 -21.56 3.61
C GLY A 65 2.87 -21.16 3.76
N TRP A 66 3.22 -20.05 3.13
CA TRP A 66 4.52 -19.40 3.32
C TRP A 66 4.60 -18.75 4.70
N ARG A 67 5.71 -18.94 5.43
CA ARG A 67 5.88 -18.28 6.72
C ARG A 67 6.17 -16.79 6.59
N TRP A 68 6.88 -16.38 5.54
CA TRP A 68 7.16 -14.96 5.27
C TRP A 68 5.89 -14.14 4.95
N MET A 69 4.81 -14.79 4.51
CA MET A 69 3.51 -14.12 4.30
C MET A 69 2.82 -13.76 5.62
N ARG A 70 3.19 -14.43 6.73
CA ARG A 70 2.65 -14.13 8.05
C ARG A 70 3.33 -12.89 8.60
N ARG A 71 2.62 -11.78 8.60
CA ARG A 71 3.10 -10.49 9.10
C ARG A 71 2.30 -10.07 10.32
N ILE A 72 2.82 -9.10 11.06
CA ILE A 72 2.09 -8.44 12.14
C ILE A 72 1.50 -7.16 11.53
N MET A 73 0.19 -7.03 11.60
CA MET A 73 -0.52 -5.78 11.35
C MET A 73 -0.43 -4.93 12.60
N SER A 74 -0.18 -3.64 12.43
CA SER A 74 -0.23 -2.66 13.51
C SER A 74 -1.26 -1.60 13.12
N VAL A 75 -2.24 -1.38 13.98
CA VAL A 75 -3.31 -0.38 13.78
C VAL A 75 -3.25 0.59 14.94
N SER A 76 -2.96 1.85 14.65
CA SER A 76 -3.04 2.93 15.62
C SER A 76 -4.51 3.30 15.84
N LEU A 77 -4.90 3.39 17.11
CA LEU A 77 -6.20 3.84 17.58
C LEU A 77 -6.06 5.27 18.12
N THR A 78 -7.13 6.03 18.03
CA THR A 78 -7.19 7.40 18.56
C THR A 78 -8.42 7.58 19.43
N ALA A 79 -8.24 8.30 20.54
CA ALA A 79 -9.36 8.80 21.35
C ALA A 79 -9.79 10.21 20.90
N THR A 80 -8.98 10.88 20.09
CA THR A 80 -9.24 12.25 19.65
C THR A 80 -10.20 12.23 18.48
N ARG A 81 -11.38 12.82 18.70
CA ARG A 81 -12.36 13.14 17.67
C ARG A 81 -12.87 14.54 17.93
N ILE A 82 -12.43 15.48 17.10
CA ILE A 82 -12.88 16.86 17.14
C ILE A 82 -14.15 16.94 16.30
N THR A 83 -15.18 17.62 16.76
CA THR A 83 -16.41 17.81 15.98
C THR A 83 -16.81 19.26 16.00
N GLY A 84 -17.30 19.76 14.88
CA GLY A 84 -17.73 21.15 14.74
C GLY A 84 -18.79 21.32 13.67
N THR A 85 -19.17 22.57 13.45
CA THR A 85 -20.06 22.99 12.37
C THR A 85 -19.34 24.07 11.58
N ALA A 86 -19.31 23.93 10.26
CA ALA A 86 -18.64 24.89 9.40
C ALA A 86 -19.37 26.24 9.44
N ASP A 87 -18.67 27.30 9.80
CA ASP A 87 -19.15 28.68 9.64
C ASP A 87 -19.15 29.07 8.16
N SER A 88 -18.16 28.57 7.41
CA SER A 88 -18.09 28.67 5.96
C SER A 88 -17.20 27.58 5.37
N ALA A 89 -17.33 27.32 4.08
CA ALA A 89 -16.49 26.36 3.37
C ALA A 89 -16.39 26.69 1.88
N SER A 90 -15.36 26.16 1.23
CA SER A 90 -15.11 26.27 -0.20
C SER A 90 -14.66 24.92 -0.78
N ALA A 91 -14.22 24.92 -2.05
CA ALA A 91 -13.68 23.72 -2.68
C ALA A 91 -12.43 23.18 -1.99
N THR A 92 -11.66 24.02 -1.30
CA THR A 92 -10.39 23.63 -0.69
C THR A 92 -10.28 24.04 0.78
N THR A 93 -11.35 24.57 1.39
CA THR A 93 -11.30 25.04 2.77
C THR A 93 -12.57 24.74 3.56
N ILE A 94 -12.41 24.57 4.86
CA ILE A 94 -13.48 24.58 5.85
C ILE A 94 -13.06 25.48 7.02
N VAL A 95 -13.95 26.36 7.44
CA VAL A 95 -13.68 27.38 8.46
C VAL A 95 -14.66 27.17 9.62
N ASP A 96 -14.12 27.04 10.83
CA ASP A 96 -14.88 27.03 12.08
C ASP A 96 -14.13 27.86 13.13
N ALA A 97 -14.70 29.00 13.48
CA ALA A 97 -14.11 29.94 14.43
C ALA A 97 -13.93 29.32 15.82
N THR A 98 -14.71 28.30 16.16
CA THR A 98 -14.59 27.57 17.42
C THR A 98 -13.31 26.76 17.49
N LEU A 99 -12.80 26.24 16.36
CA LEU A 99 -11.54 25.48 16.32
C LEU A 99 -10.37 26.33 16.82
N ALA A 100 -10.29 27.58 16.38
CA ALA A 100 -9.22 28.51 16.77
C ALA A 100 -9.19 28.84 18.27
N THR A 101 -10.27 28.55 19.01
CA THR A 101 -10.28 28.74 20.48
C THR A 101 -9.56 27.61 21.23
N THR A 102 -9.45 26.43 20.61
CA THR A 102 -8.85 25.23 21.21
C THR A 102 -7.50 24.91 20.56
N TYR A 103 -7.39 25.12 19.25
CA TYR A 103 -6.20 24.93 18.43
C TYR A 103 -5.74 26.31 17.97
N ASP A 104 -4.95 26.97 18.82
CA ASP A 104 -4.62 28.39 18.73
C ASP A 104 -3.35 28.69 17.92
N SER A 105 -2.66 27.64 17.48
CA SER A 105 -1.40 27.75 16.76
C SER A 105 -1.55 27.26 15.33
N ASN A 106 -0.88 27.94 14.40
CA ASN A 106 -0.84 27.50 13.01
C ASN A 106 -0.14 26.13 12.95
N GLY A 107 -0.72 25.21 12.20
CA GLY A 107 -0.21 23.85 12.05
C GLY A 107 -0.70 22.82 13.07
N ASP A 108 -1.51 23.21 14.06
CA ASP A 108 -2.00 22.29 15.11
C ASP A 108 -2.78 21.08 14.56
N LEU A 109 -3.41 21.22 13.40
CA LEU A 109 -4.22 20.19 12.75
C LEU A 109 -3.65 19.75 11.39
N ASP A 110 -2.39 20.08 11.10
CA ASP A 110 -1.73 19.60 9.87
C ASP A 110 -1.66 18.07 9.86
N ASP A 111 -1.85 17.47 8.69
CA ASP A 111 -1.91 16.03 8.45
C ASP A 111 -3.10 15.28 9.07
N TYR A 112 -4.00 15.97 9.78
CA TYR A 112 -5.23 15.36 10.32
C TYR A 112 -6.24 15.11 9.19
N TRP A 113 -7.22 14.26 9.44
CA TRP A 113 -8.28 13.91 8.50
C TRP A 113 -9.60 14.57 8.87
N CYS A 114 -10.19 15.32 7.95
CA CYS A 114 -11.49 15.97 8.10
C CYS A 114 -12.58 15.21 7.33
N TYR A 115 -13.70 14.91 7.99
CA TYR A 115 -14.84 14.16 7.47
C TYR A 115 -16.11 15.00 7.59
N ILE A 116 -16.87 15.12 6.51
CA ILE A 116 -18.17 15.80 6.52
C ILE A 116 -19.26 14.81 6.90
N LEU A 117 -19.89 15.02 8.06
CA LEU A 117 -20.85 14.09 8.65
C LEU A 117 -22.28 14.34 8.15
N THR A 118 -22.69 15.61 8.09
CA THR A 118 -24.03 16.02 7.63
C THR A 118 -23.96 17.35 6.87
N GLY A 119 -25.02 17.67 6.12
CA GLY A 119 -25.10 18.88 5.31
C GLY A 119 -24.62 18.66 3.88
N THR A 120 -24.27 19.76 3.19
CA THR A 120 -23.67 19.69 1.86
C THR A 120 -22.30 19.03 1.97
N GLY A 121 -21.99 18.09 1.08
CA GLY A 121 -20.72 17.36 1.12
C GLY A 121 -20.70 16.14 2.03
N ALA A 122 -21.82 15.78 2.69
CA ALA A 122 -21.89 14.62 3.57
C ALA A 122 -21.32 13.34 2.94
N GLY A 123 -20.45 12.66 3.69
CA GLY A 123 -19.69 11.49 3.23
C GLY A 123 -18.33 11.85 2.61
N SER A 124 -18.08 13.10 2.24
CA SER A 124 -16.78 13.51 1.72
C SER A 124 -15.76 13.68 2.82
N TYR A 125 -14.48 13.43 2.52
CA TYR A 125 -13.39 13.56 3.47
C TYR A 125 -12.08 13.97 2.79
N ALA A 126 -11.16 14.53 3.56
CA ALA A 126 -9.86 14.96 3.05
C ALA A 126 -8.81 15.04 4.15
N GLN A 127 -7.54 14.93 3.79
CA GLN A 127 -6.43 15.25 4.69
C GLN A 127 -6.19 16.77 4.69
N ILE A 128 -5.99 17.33 5.88
CA ILE A 128 -5.70 18.75 6.10
C ILE A 128 -4.25 18.99 5.72
N ALA A 129 -4.06 19.75 4.63
CA ALA A 129 -2.75 20.14 4.13
C ALA A 129 -2.15 21.30 4.94
N SER A 130 -3.01 22.18 5.47
CA SER A 130 -2.58 23.22 6.40
C SER A 130 -3.73 23.71 7.28
N TYR A 131 -3.39 24.11 8.51
CA TYR A 131 -4.31 24.73 9.47
C TYR A 131 -3.83 26.13 9.89
N THR A 132 -4.73 27.10 9.80
CA THR A 132 -4.48 28.49 10.19
C THR A 132 -5.41 28.91 11.32
N ALA A 133 -4.83 29.18 12.50
CA ALA A 133 -5.55 29.68 13.67
C ALA A 133 -5.65 31.22 13.69
N THR A 134 -4.68 31.91 13.07
CA THR A 134 -4.56 33.38 13.16
C THR A 134 -4.92 34.07 11.84
N GLY A 135 -5.76 35.11 11.87
CA GLY A 135 -6.10 35.94 10.70
C GLY A 135 -7.40 35.53 10.00
N THR A 136 -7.67 34.23 9.89
CA THR A 136 -8.99 33.65 9.61
C THR A 136 -9.34 32.70 10.76
N PRO A 137 -10.53 32.78 11.39
CA PRO A 137 -10.85 31.93 12.53
C PRO A 137 -10.91 30.44 12.14
N GLY A 138 -9.87 29.67 12.44
CA GLY A 138 -9.89 28.20 12.39
C GLY A 138 -10.08 27.62 10.98
N GLU A 139 -9.25 28.02 10.03
CA GLU A 139 -9.33 27.58 8.64
C GLU A 139 -8.46 26.33 8.41
N CYS A 140 -9.10 25.24 7.96
CA CYS A 140 -8.41 24.05 7.46
C CYS A 140 -8.41 24.08 5.94
N THR A 141 -7.23 23.94 5.33
CA THR A 141 -7.04 23.83 3.88
C THR A 141 -6.79 22.38 3.48
N VAL A 142 -7.43 21.94 2.40
CA VAL A 142 -7.31 20.60 1.84
C VAL A 142 -6.97 20.69 0.35
N ALA A 143 -6.29 19.68 -0.19
CA ALA A 143 -5.95 19.65 -1.62
C ALA A 143 -7.18 19.39 -2.51
N ASP A 144 -7.98 18.39 -2.14
CA ASP A 144 -9.26 18.05 -2.77
C ASP A 144 -10.12 17.26 -1.77
N TRP A 145 -11.44 17.28 -1.96
CA TRP A 145 -12.37 16.44 -1.22
C TRP A 145 -12.50 15.09 -1.91
N LEU A 146 -12.28 14.01 -1.16
CA LEU A 146 -12.57 12.65 -1.60
C LEU A 146 -14.03 12.32 -1.31
N ASP A 147 -14.65 11.50 -2.15
CA ASP A 147 -15.96 10.91 -1.84
C ASP A 147 -15.85 9.90 -0.68
N GLN A 148 -16.98 9.37 -0.21
CA GLN A 148 -17.02 8.39 0.90
C GLN A 148 -16.26 7.07 0.64
N TYR A 149 -15.71 6.88 -0.56
CA TYR A 149 -14.97 5.71 -0.99
C TYR A 149 -13.50 6.00 -1.28
N GLY A 150 -13.07 7.25 -1.09
CA GLY A 150 -11.70 7.69 -1.36
C GLY A 150 -11.43 8.01 -2.83
N ASN A 151 -12.46 8.20 -3.66
CA ASN A 151 -12.28 8.71 -5.03
C ASN A 151 -12.15 10.24 -5.03
N PRO A 152 -11.32 10.82 -5.92
CA PRO A 152 -11.38 12.24 -6.23
C PRO A 152 -12.79 12.68 -6.68
N GLY A 153 -13.11 13.96 -6.46
CA GLY A 153 -14.43 14.51 -6.83
C GLY A 153 -15.51 14.33 -5.78
N GLY A 154 -15.11 14.28 -4.50
CA GLY A 154 -16.02 14.45 -3.38
C GLY A 154 -16.81 15.75 -3.47
N THR A 155 -17.97 15.79 -2.82
CA THR A 155 -18.81 16.98 -2.84
C THR A 155 -18.28 17.99 -1.82
N ASN A 156 -18.00 19.21 -2.27
CA ASN A 156 -17.50 20.28 -1.40
C ASN A 156 -18.47 20.56 -0.24
N PRO A 157 -17.97 20.76 1.00
CA PRO A 157 -18.79 21.23 2.10
C PRO A 157 -19.28 22.66 1.87
N ALA A 158 -20.31 23.04 2.63
CA ALA A 158 -20.82 24.40 2.69
C ALA A 158 -20.88 24.88 4.14
N ALA A 159 -21.34 26.12 4.35
CA ALA A 159 -21.75 26.56 5.68
C ALA A 159 -22.81 25.62 6.26
N ASP A 160 -22.85 25.50 7.59
CA ASP A 160 -23.73 24.61 8.37
C ASP A 160 -23.48 23.10 8.20
N SER A 161 -22.52 22.69 7.35
CA SER A 161 -22.08 21.29 7.30
C SER A 161 -21.40 20.91 8.62
N THR A 162 -21.78 19.77 9.20
CA THR A 162 -21.09 19.27 10.40
C THR A 162 -19.92 18.39 10.00
N PHE A 163 -18.86 18.42 10.79
CA PHE A 163 -17.64 17.69 10.49
C PHE A 163 -17.06 16.97 11.71
N ALA A 164 -16.19 16.00 11.44
CA ALA A 164 -15.29 15.40 12.43
C ALA A 164 -13.84 15.48 11.93
N ILE A 165 -12.90 15.82 12.81
CA ILE A 165 -11.46 15.76 12.53
C ILE A 165 -10.83 14.70 13.42
N THR A 166 -10.03 13.81 12.82
CA THR A 166 -9.26 12.76 13.51
C THR A 166 -7.79 12.80 13.10
N PRO A 167 -6.83 12.52 14.02
CA PRO A 167 -5.40 12.54 13.71
C PRO A 167 -4.94 11.38 12.80
N ILE A 168 -5.79 10.38 12.61
CA ILE A 168 -5.54 9.20 11.77
C ILE A 168 -6.74 8.95 10.87
N GLU A 169 -6.51 8.25 9.75
CA GLU A 169 -7.58 7.87 8.82
C GLU A 169 -8.58 6.95 9.55
N THR A 170 -9.85 7.33 9.55
CA THR A 170 -10.99 6.55 10.06
C THR A 170 -12.05 6.40 8.97
N VAL A 171 -13.00 5.48 9.18
CA VAL A 171 -14.12 5.32 8.25
C VAL A 171 -15.26 6.25 8.64
N GLY A 172 -15.42 7.34 7.89
CA GLY A 172 -16.49 8.32 8.09
C GLY A 172 -16.36 9.14 9.38
N GLY A 173 -15.13 9.38 9.85
CA GLY A 173 -14.86 10.12 11.09
C GLY A 173 -15.24 9.34 12.36
N ASP A 174 -15.43 8.03 12.27
CA ASP A 174 -15.76 7.16 13.40
C ASP A 174 -14.50 6.50 13.97
N ILE A 175 -14.11 6.92 15.18
CA ILE A 175 -12.95 6.38 15.92
C ILE A 175 -13.13 4.93 16.40
N THR A 176 -14.19 4.23 15.97
CA THR A 176 -14.32 2.78 16.15
C THR A 176 -14.06 1.99 14.88
N ARG A 177 -13.79 2.66 13.75
CA ARG A 177 -13.67 2.05 12.44
C ARG A 177 -12.45 2.59 11.70
N TYR A 178 -11.55 1.69 11.35
CA TYR A 178 -10.27 2.01 10.73
C TYR A 178 -10.12 1.27 9.41
N PRO A 179 -9.78 1.95 8.31
CA PRO A 179 -9.51 1.25 7.06
C PRO A 179 -8.16 0.52 7.16
N LEU A 180 -8.14 -0.74 6.74
CA LEU A 180 -6.92 -1.53 6.65
C LEU A 180 -6.18 -1.25 5.33
N PRO A 181 -4.86 -1.51 5.28
CA PRO A 181 -4.09 -1.39 4.05
C PRO A 181 -4.60 -2.32 2.95
N GLU A 182 -4.39 -1.96 1.69
CA GLU A 182 -4.87 -2.73 0.51
C GLU A 182 -4.24 -4.13 0.40
N ASN A 183 -3.08 -4.35 1.03
CA ASN A 183 -2.40 -5.64 1.03
C ASN A 183 -2.99 -6.65 2.05
N PHE A 184 -3.98 -6.23 2.83
CA PHE A 184 -4.69 -7.08 3.76
C PHE A 184 -5.84 -7.79 3.02
N GLY A 185 -5.76 -9.11 2.87
CA GLY A 185 -6.74 -9.90 2.11
C GLY A 185 -7.87 -10.52 2.94
N GLY A 186 -8.10 -10.05 4.16
CA GLY A 186 -9.23 -10.51 4.99
C GLY A 186 -8.92 -11.62 5.99
N GLU A 187 -7.72 -12.22 5.95
CA GLU A 187 -7.36 -13.36 6.79
C GLU A 187 -6.49 -12.95 7.98
N VAL A 188 -7.00 -13.22 9.19
CA VAL A 188 -6.28 -13.02 10.45
C VAL A 188 -5.78 -14.38 10.96
N ASP A 189 -4.50 -14.44 11.28
CA ASP A 189 -3.79 -15.69 11.62
C ASP A 189 -3.67 -15.95 13.12
N GLY A 190 -4.33 -15.15 13.96
CA GLY A 190 -4.17 -15.25 15.41
C GLY A 190 -4.80 -14.14 16.21
N GLN A 191 -4.41 -14.11 17.48
CA GLN A 191 -4.98 -13.25 18.51
C GLN A 191 -4.53 -11.80 18.34
N ILE A 192 -5.46 -10.85 18.52
CA ILE A 192 -5.16 -9.42 18.58
C ILE A 192 -4.74 -9.01 19.99
N LYS A 193 -3.73 -8.15 20.10
CA LYS A 193 -3.14 -7.70 21.36
C LYS A 193 -2.86 -6.20 21.28
N TYR A 194 -2.72 -5.55 22.43
CA TYR A 194 -2.12 -4.22 22.48
C TYR A 194 -0.60 -4.32 22.31
N GLU A 195 0.04 -3.22 21.91
CA GLU A 195 1.49 -3.08 21.87
C GLU A 195 2.13 -3.35 23.26
N ALA A 196 3.42 -3.71 23.29
CA ALA A 196 4.18 -3.92 24.52
C ALA A 196 4.10 -2.69 25.43
N ASP A 197 4.17 -2.94 26.74
CA ASP A 197 4.18 -1.91 27.77
C ASP A 197 2.93 -1.01 27.82
N SER A 198 1.92 -1.29 26.99
CA SER A 198 0.57 -0.85 27.24
C SER A 198 0.10 -1.48 28.56
N THR A 199 -0.35 -0.65 29.51
CA THR A 199 -0.65 -1.09 30.88
C THR A 199 -1.98 -1.86 30.98
N HIS A 200 -2.39 -2.51 29.89
CA HIS A 200 -3.73 -3.07 29.70
C HIS A 200 -3.72 -4.57 29.94
N GLY A 201 -4.33 -5.00 31.04
CA GLY A 201 -4.56 -6.42 31.34
C GLY A 201 -5.69 -7.07 30.54
N THR A 202 -6.38 -6.30 29.68
CA THR A 202 -7.60 -6.72 29.00
C THR A 202 -7.30 -7.22 27.60
N HIS A 203 -7.68 -8.46 27.32
CA HIS A 203 -7.52 -9.08 26.01
C HIS A 203 -8.61 -8.61 25.03
N ILE A 204 -8.24 -8.38 23.76
CA ILE A 204 -9.17 -8.06 22.67
C ILE A 204 -9.57 -9.34 21.94
N GLU A 205 -10.85 -9.65 21.88
CA GLU A 205 -11.34 -10.86 21.22
C GLU A 205 -11.86 -10.60 19.82
N TRP A 206 -11.52 -11.46 18.85
CA TRP A 206 -12.20 -11.47 17.56
C TRP A 206 -13.66 -11.91 17.74
N ARG A 207 -14.60 -11.12 17.24
CA ARG A 207 -16.04 -11.36 17.33
C ARG A 207 -16.73 -11.04 16.01
N ASP A 208 -17.95 -11.54 15.86
CA ASP A 208 -18.79 -11.20 14.72
C ASP A 208 -19.13 -9.73 14.72
N GLU A 209 -19.05 -9.16 13.53
CA GLU A 209 -19.29 -7.75 13.29
C GLU A 209 -20.74 -7.33 13.66
N SER A 210 -21.72 -8.20 13.44
CA SER A 210 -23.11 -7.97 13.80
C SER A 210 -23.30 -7.76 15.31
N LEU A 211 -22.51 -8.46 16.13
CA LEU A 211 -22.54 -8.35 17.59
C LEU A 211 -21.94 -7.01 18.04
N ILE A 212 -20.90 -6.52 17.36
CA ILE A 212 -20.34 -5.19 17.62
C ILE A 212 -21.35 -4.11 17.24
N ARG A 213 -21.94 -4.18 16.02
CA ARG A 213 -22.99 -3.22 15.60
C ARG A 213 -24.17 -3.21 16.58
N ALA A 214 -24.67 -4.38 16.99
CA ALA A 214 -25.80 -4.48 17.91
C ALA A 214 -25.53 -3.78 19.26
N ARG A 215 -24.29 -3.85 19.78
CA ARG A 215 -23.90 -3.20 21.03
C ARG A 215 -23.72 -1.71 20.88
N GLN A 216 -23.06 -1.28 19.81
CA GLN A 216 -22.87 0.14 19.51
C GLN A 216 -24.21 0.87 19.24
N THR A 217 -25.20 0.16 18.70
CA THR A 217 -26.56 0.73 18.45
C THR A 217 -27.28 1.08 19.75
N VAL A 218 -27.06 0.31 20.83
CA VAL A 218 -27.76 0.51 22.11
C VAL A 218 -27.06 1.57 22.96
N THR A 219 -25.74 1.48 23.08
CA THR A 219 -24.91 2.40 23.90
C THR A 219 -23.46 2.33 23.42
N THR A 220 -22.91 3.45 22.94
CA THR A 220 -21.46 3.54 22.71
C THR A 220 -20.77 3.91 24.01
N PHE A 221 -20.11 2.93 24.66
CA PHE A 221 -19.23 3.21 25.79
C PHE A 221 -17.84 3.62 25.30
N THR A 222 -17.20 4.53 26.04
CA THR A 222 -15.79 4.89 25.88
C THR A 222 -14.98 4.07 26.88
N ASN A 223 -14.08 3.23 26.37
CA ASN A 223 -13.20 2.38 27.18
C ASN A 223 -12.11 1.80 26.27
N TYR A 224 -11.16 1.06 26.85
CA TYR A 224 -10.28 0.21 26.07
C TYR A 224 -11.09 -0.82 25.26
N PRO A 225 -10.78 -0.97 23.96
CA PRO A 225 -11.41 -1.99 23.14
C PRO A 225 -11.28 -3.39 23.73
N HIS A 226 -12.37 -4.15 23.68
CA HIS A 226 -12.40 -5.56 24.12
C HIS A 226 -12.73 -6.53 23.01
N ARG A 227 -13.32 -6.04 21.92
CA ARG A 227 -13.71 -6.88 20.79
C ARG A 227 -13.30 -6.18 19.53
N ALA A 228 -12.94 -6.98 18.54
CA ALA A 228 -12.67 -6.49 17.22
C ALA A 228 -13.32 -7.38 16.18
N ALA A 229 -13.64 -6.80 15.04
CA ALA A 229 -14.10 -7.49 13.85
C ALA A 229 -13.41 -6.90 12.63
N ILE A 230 -13.35 -7.69 11.57
CA ILE A 230 -12.89 -7.26 10.26
C ILE A 230 -14.00 -7.55 9.28
N ARG A 231 -14.27 -6.61 8.37
CA ARG A 231 -15.17 -6.84 7.24
C ARG A 231 -14.65 -6.14 6.00
N PRO A 232 -15.08 -6.56 4.80
CA PRO A 232 -14.88 -5.76 3.60
C PRO A 232 -15.46 -4.35 3.81
N LEU A 233 -14.75 -3.32 3.35
CA LEU A 233 -15.28 -1.96 3.34
C LEU A 233 -16.46 -1.95 2.35
N GLU A 234 -17.68 -1.83 2.88
CA GLU A 234 -18.90 -1.88 2.07
C GLU A 234 -19.04 -0.60 1.26
N TYR A 235 -19.07 -0.75 -0.07
CA TYR A 235 -19.46 0.33 -0.97
C TYR A 235 -20.99 0.41 -1.01
N GLY A 236 -21.52 1.63 -1.04
CA GLY A 236 -22.96 1.85 -1.14
C GLY A 236 -23.52 1.22 -2.42
N SER A 237 -24.82 0.88 -2.37
CA SER A 237 -25.50 0.17 -3.45
C SER A 237 -25.28 0.86 -4.79
N ASN A 238 -24.55 0.19 -5.70
CA ASN A 238 -24.30 0.53 -7.11
C ASN A 238 -22.98 1.26 -7.45
N SER A 239 -22.05 1.43 -6.51
CA SER A 239 -20.69 1.89 -6.87
C SER A 239 -19.64 0.86 -6.47
N PHE A 240 -18.72 0.55 -7.37
CA PHE A 240 -17.50 -0.16 -7.00
C PHE A 240 -16.52 0.88 -6.48
N GLY A 241 -15.97 0.68 -5.28
CA GLY A 241 -14.84 1.48 -4.84
C GLY A 241 -13.62 1.27 -5.73
N PRO A 242 -12.70 2.25 -5.79
CA PRO A 242 -11.47 2.15 -6.56
C PRO A 242 -10.52 1.09 -5.98
N LYS A 243 -10.72 0.72 -4.71
CA LYS A 243 -9.80 -0.08 -3.90
C LYS A 243 -10.58 -1.23 -3.26
N ARG A 244 -9.97 -2.40 -3.11
CA ARG A 244 -10.54 -3.48 -2.27
C ARG A 244 -9.93 -3.36 -0.89
N ARG A 245 -10.55 -2.59 0.00
CA ARG A 245 -10.09 -2.44 1.40
C ARG A 245 -10.98 -3.22 2.35
N PHE A 246 -10.40 -3.60 3.48
CA PHE A 246 -11.13 -4.08 4.65
C PHE A 246 -11.20 -2.96 5.68
N GLU A 247 -12.22 -2.97 6.52
CA GLU A 247 -12.27 -2.14 7.71
C GLU A 247 -12.10 -3.00 8.97
N PHE A 248 -11.35 -2.46 9.91
CA PHE A 248 -11.17 -2.94 11.26
C PHE A 248 -12.13 -2.18 12.18
N ILE A 249 -13.00 -2.92 12.85
CA ILE A 249 -14.05 -2.39 13.72
C ILE A 249 -13.76 -2.82 15.15
N ILE A 250 -13.86 -1.91 16.10
CA ILE A 250 -13.65 -2.18 17.53
C ILE A 250 -14.90 -1.92 18.37
N ASP A 251 -15.09 -2.75 19.40
CA ASP A 251 -16.09 -2.51 20.44
C ASP A 251 -15.47 -1.83 21.65
N TYR A 252 -16.18 -0.77 22.02
CA TYR A 252 -15.88 0.47 22.73
C TYR A 252 -15.02 1.49 21.98
N LYS A 253 -15.45 2.75 22.07
CA LYS A 253 -14.71 3.91 21.58
C LYS A 253 -13.42 4.03 22.38
N PRO A 254 -12.24 4.14 21.74
CA PRO A 254 -10.98 4.25 22.46
C PRO A 254 -10.99 5.40 23.46
N SER A 255 -10.61 5.12 24.70
CA SER A 255 -10.43 6.15 25.74
C SER A 255 -9.04 6.81 25.70
N ALA A 256 -8.07 6.19 25.03
CA ALA A 256 -6.73 6.70 24.81
C ALA A 256 -6.24 6.36 23.39
N ALA A 257 -5.20 7.06 22.92
CA ALA A 257 -4.48 6.65 21.72
C ALA A 257 -3.60 5.44 22.06
N GLU A 258 -3.75 4.36 21.30
CA GLU A 258 -3.15 3.05 21.58
C GLU A 258 -2.82 2.36 20.27
N VAL A 259 -1.93 1.38 20.28
CA VAL A 259 -1.63 0.56 19.10
C VAL A 259 -2.06 -0.88 19.36
N VAL A 260 -2.80 -1.45 18.40
CA VAL A 260 -3.18 -2.87 18.42
C VAL A 260 -2.48 -3.63 17.32
N GLU A 261 -2.03 -4.83 17.66
CA GLU A 261 -1.26 -5.70 16.78
C GLU A 261 -1.95 -7.05 16.61
N PHE A 262 -1.97 -7.57 15.38
CA PHE A 262 -2.44 -8.92 15.12
C PHE A 262 -1.73 -9.55 13.92
N PRO A 263 -1.50 -10.87 13.95
CA PRO A 263 -0.90 -11.57 12.82
C PRO A 263 -1.92 -11.70 11.67
N TYR A 264 -1.46 -11.50 10.44
CA TYR A 264 -2.26 -11.66 9.22
C TYR A 264 -1.44 -12.28 8.09
N THR A 265 -2.15 -12.85 7.12
CA THR A 265 -1.55 -13.32 5.88
C THR A 265 -1.57 -12.18 4.86
N LEU A 266 -0.38 -11.78 4.43
CA LEU A 266 -0.20 -10.79 3.36
C LEU A 266 -0.63 -11.37 2.03
N PHE A 267 -1.47 -10.65 1.29
CA PHE A 267 -1.83 -11.02 -0.08
C PHE A 267 -1.06 -10.16 -1.08
N PHE A 268 -0.69 -10.78 -2.20
CA PHE A 268 -0.08 -10.09 -3.33
C PHE A 268 -1.16 -9.76 -4.34
N ASP A 269 -1.31 -8.47 -4.65
CA ASP A 269 -2.22 -8.00 -5.70
C ASP A 269 -1.50 -8.04 -7.06
N GLU A 270 -0.60 -7.09 -7.26
CA GLU A 270 0.28 -6.97 -8.42
C GLU A 270 1.45 -6.03 -8.14
N LEU A 271 2.50 -6.14 -8.95
CA LEU A 271 3.49 -5.08 -9.12
C LEU A 271 3.09 -4.21 -10.31
N ARG A 272 3.19 -2.90 -10.15
CA ARG A 272 2.73 -1.91 -11.12
C ARG A 272 3.92 -1.21 -11.76
N MET A 273 3.87 -1.04 -13.07
CA MET A 273 4.82 -0.22 -13.83
C MET A 273 4.15 0.19 -15.13
N VAL A 274 4.57 1.35 -15.65
CA VAL A 274 4.17 1.88 -16.95
C VAL A 274 5.45 2.25 -17.69
N ALA A 275 5.56 1.94 -18.97
CA ALA A 275 6.68 2.35 -19.80
C ALA A 275 6.17 2.91 -21.12
N GLY A 276 6.96 3.79 -21.74
CA GLY A 276 6.56 4.47 -22.96
C GLY A 276 7.69 5.29 -23.59
N LEU A 277 7.31 6.05 -24.61
CA LEU A 277 8.18 6.98 -25.32
C LEU A 277 7.62 8.38 -25.15
N ALA A 278 8.40 9.27 -24.55
CA ALA A 278 8.00 10.64 -24.36
C ALA A 278 7.75 11.31 -25.72
N SER A 279 6.60 11.98 -25.84
CA SER A 279 6.24 12.88 -26.95
C SER A 279 6.65 14.34 -26.70
N GLY A 280 7.29 14.60 -25.56
CA GLY A 280 7.72 15.91 -25.12
C GLY A 280 8.19 15.89 -23.66
N GLY A 281 8.88 16.94 -23.25
CA GLY A 281 9.36 17.10 -21.89
C GLY A 281 10.01 18.46 -21.63
N SER A 282 10.29 18.73 -20.37
CA SER A 282 10.99 19.92 -19.89
C SER A 282 11.70 19.62 -18.57
N ALA A 283 12.35 20.64 -17.99
CA ALA A 283 12.97 20.56 -16.66
C ALA A 283 12.07 20.03 -15.53
N THR A 284 10.75 20.11 -15.68
CA THR A 284 9.80 19.67 -14.64
C THR A 284 8.69 18.77 -15.17
N THR A 285 8.74 18.37 -16.45
CA THR A 285 7.67 17.57 -17.04
C THR A 285 8.16 16.51 -18.01
N LEU A 286 7.40 15.42 -18.10
CA LEU A 286 7.45 14.44 -19.18
C LEU A 286 6.03 14.25 -19.74
N VAL A 287 5.89 14.24 -21.05
CA VAL A 287 4.58 14.13 -21.74
C VAL A 287 4.59 12.94 -22.66
N ASP A 288 3.65 12.01 -22.50
CA ASP A 288 3.42 10.91 -23.45
C ASP A 288 1.97 10.91 -23.93
N SER A 289 1.72 11.65 -25.00
CA SER A 289 0.39 11.79 -25.60
C SER A 289 -0.24 10.47 -26.07
N SER A 290 0.52 9.37 -26.20
CA SER A 290 -0.04 8.06 -26.54
C SER A 290 -0.93 7.48 -25.42
N PHE A 291 -0.70 7.90 -24.17
CA PHE A 291 -1.49 7.51 -23.00
C PHE A 291 -2.50 8.59 -22.56
N ALA A 292 -2.80 9.57 -23.40
CA ALA A 292 -3.79 10.61 -23.10
C ALA A 292 -5.16 9.99 -22.76
N ASN A 293 -5.71 10.33 -21.60
CA ASN A 293 -6.99 9.84 -21.05
C ASN A 293 -7.00 8.35 -20.62
N TYR A 294 -5.84 7.68 -20.53
CA TYR A 294 -5.78 6.29 -20.04
C TYR A 294 -5.88 6.20 -18.51
N TYR A 295 -5.34 7.19 -17.80
CA TYR A 295 -5.27 7.22 -16.34
C TYR A 295 -6.05 8.40 -15.78
N PRO A 296 -6.68 8.25 -14.60
CA PRO A 296 -7.38 9.35 -13.96
C PRO A 296 -6.41 10.45 -13.51
N LEU A 297 -6.95 11.64 -13.21
CA LEU A 297 -6.16 12.75 -12.67
C LEU A 297 -5.46 12.32 -11.37
N ASP A 298 -4.22 12.79 -11.17
CA ASP A 298 -3.39 12.52 -9.99
C ASP A 298 -3.09 11.03 -9.68
N TYR A 299 -3.36 10.12 -10.61
CA TYR A 299 -3.10 8.68 -10.42
C TYR A 299 -1.67 8.34 -9.98
N PHE A 300 -0.67 9.07 -10.51
CA PHE A 300 0.74 8.85 -10.23
C PHE A 300 1.31 9.76 -9.13
N LYS A 301 0.52 10.72 -8.62
CA LYS A 301 1.02 11.80 -7.77
C LYS A 301 1.55 11.28 -6.43
N ASP A 302 2.71 11.78 -6.01
CA ASP A 302 3.41 11.58 -4.73
C ASP A 302 3.88 10.13 -4.42
N ASP A 303 3.24 9.12 -5.02
CA ASP A 303 3.51 7.71 -4.77
C ASP A 303 4.33 7.02 -5.86
N TRP A 304 4.73 7.73 -6.93
CA TRP A 304 5.46 7.18 -8.06
C TRP A 304 6.76 7.92 -8.37
N LYS A 305 7.68 7.21 -9.01
CA LYS A 305 8.92 7.73 -9.61
C LYS A 305 8.88 7.55 -11.11
N CYS A 306 9.43 8.52 -11.82
CA CYS A 306 9.71 8.46 -13.24
C CYS A 306 11.22 8.26 -13.47
N TYR A 307 11.58 7.38 -14.37
CA TYR A 307 12.95 7.10 -14.78
C TYR A 307 13.08 7.18 -16.29
N VAL A 308 14.08 7.90 -16.78
CA VAL A 308 14.42 7.96 -18.20
C VAL A 308 15.55 6.98 -18.49
N ILE A 309 15.29 6.01 -19.35
CA ILE A 309 16.19 4.86 -19.62
C ILE A 309 16.98 5.00 -20.93
N SER A 310 16.44 5.73 -21.90
CA SER A 310 17.06 5.98 -23.21
C SER A 310 16.77 7.40 -23.67
N GLY A 311 17.59 7.91 -24.59
CA GLY A 311 17.48 9.26 -25.14
C GLY A 311 18.35 10.30 -24.45
N THR A 312 17.98 11.57 -24.59
CA THR A 312 18.73 12.74 -24.11
C THR A 312 18.74 12.81 -22.59
N GLY A 313 17.59 12.57 -21.96
CA GLY A 313 17.42 12.54 -20.51
C GLY A 313 17.93 11.27 -19.83
N ARG A 314 18.68 10.40 -20.53
CA ARG A 314 19.07 9.08 -20.01
C ARG A 314 19.74 9.16 -18.62
N ASN A 315 19.28 8.31 -17.71
CA ASN A 315 19.63 8.25 -16.29
C ASN A 315 19.07 9.38 -15.42
N ALA A 316 18.17 10.22 -15.95
CA ALA A 316 17.37 11.13 -15.14
C ALA A 316 16.28 10.36 -14.39
N ARG A 317 15.97 10.82 -13.18
CA ARG A 317 14.84 10.32 -12.40
C ARG A 317 14.16 11.46 -11.63
N GLY A 318 12.86 11.35 -11.39
CA GLY A 318 12.11 12.32 -10.60
C GLY A 318 11.00 11.65 -9.79
N ILE A 319 10.69 12.19 -8.62
CA ILE A 319 9.46 11.84 -7.89
C ILE A 319 8.32 12.62 -8.53
N VAL A 320 7.23 11.93 -8.85
CA VAL A 320 6.05 12.54 -9.48
C VAL A 320 5.34 13.40 -8.44
N THR A 321 5.25 14.71 -8.69
CA THR A 321 4.57 15.68 -7.81
C THR A 321 3.20 16.11 -8.32
N GLY A 322 2.86 15.72 -9.56
CA GLY A 322 1.54 15.95 -10.15
C GLY A 322 1.35 15.14 -11.42
N PHE A 323 0.09 14.89 -11.79
CA PHE A 323 -0.21 14.18 -13.01
C PHE A 323 -1.49 14.68 -13.70
N THR A 324 -1.37 15.04 -14.98
CA THR A 324 -2.51 15.43 -15.82
C THR A 324 -2.91 14.28 -16.74
N GLY A 325 -4.03 13.61 -16.45
CA GLY A 325 -4.49 12.45 -17.20
C GLY A 325 -4.85 12.73 -18.66
N THR A 326 -5.41 13.90 -18.97
CA THR A 326 -5.89 14.24 -20.33
C THR A 326 -4.77 14.37 -21.36
N SER A 327 -3.56 14.71 -20.93
CA SER A 327 -2.37 14.86 -21.78
C SER A 327 -1.29 13.83 -21.44
N PHE A 328 -1.51 13.01 -20.41
CA PHE A 328 -0.48 12.19 -19.76
C PHE A 328 0.78 13.04 -19.50
N THR A 329 0.62 14.09 -18.70
CA THR A 329 1.74 14.93 -18.29
C THR A 329 2.13 14.56 -16.87
N VAL A 330 3.32 13.98 -16.74
CA VAL A 330 3.97 13.70 -15.47
C VAL A 330 4.73 14.95 -15.06
N ALA A 331 4.39 15.53 -13.90
CA ALA A 331 5.13 16.62 -13.30
C ALA A 331 6.10 16.07 -12.25
N VAL A 332 7.34 16.55 -12.28
CA VAL A 332 8.37 16.27 -11.27
C VAL A 332 8.87 17.59 -10.70
N ALA A 333 9.29 17.61 -9.43
CA ALA A 333 9.89 18.81 -8.85
C ALA A 333 11.19 19.18 -9.55
N ASP A 334 12.00 18.17 -9.87
CA ASP A 334 13.28 18.29 -10.56
C ASP A 334 13.74 16.92 -11.09
N TRP A 335 14.61 16.92 -12.10
CA TRP A 335 15.28 15.73 -12.60
C TRP A 335 16.60 15.51 -11.86
N LEU A 336 16.62 14.47 -11.03
CA LEU A 336 17.77 14.02 -10.27
C LEU A 336 18.62 13.07 -11.09
N ALA A 337 19.93 13.15 -10.91
CA ALA A 337 20.84 12.11 -11.40
C ALA A 337 20.56 10.77 -10.68
N ILE A 338 20.88 9.66 -11.33
CA ILE A 338 20.60 8.30 -10.81
C ILE A 338 21.19 8.02 -9.42
N ASP A 339 22.26 8.74 -9.05
CA ASP A 339 22.98 8.60 -7.80
C ASP A 339 22.56 9.58 -6.69
N ASP A 340 21.47 10.34 -6.91
CA ASP A 340 20.92 11.35 -6.00
C ASP A 340 21.88 12.49 -5.65
N SER A 341 23.00 12.61 -6.36
CA SER A 341 24.06 13.52 -5.95
C SER A 341 23.82 14.97 -6.36
N THR A 342 23.03 15.22 -7.41
CA THR A 342 22.78 16.57 -7.95
C THR A 342 21.45 16.73 -8.71
N ALA A 343 20.86 17.92 -8.53
CA ALA A 343 19.71 18.52 -9.22
C ALA A 343 20.10 19.05 -10.62
N SER A 344 20.66 18.18 -11.46
CA SER A 344 21.18 18.56 -12.79
C SER A 344 21.30 17.35 -13.74
N ALA A 345 20.41 16.37 -13.64
CA ALA A 345 20.31 15.42 -14.75
C ALA A 345 19.83 16.16 -15.99
N THR A 346 20.22 15.68 -17.17
CA THR A 346 19.68 16.24 -18.41
C THR A 346 18.16 16.05 -18.43
N ASP A 347 17.44 17.12 -18.71
CA ASP A 347 15.97 17.11 -18.76
C ASP A 347 15.45 16.05 -19.73
N ALA A 348 14.29 15.48 -19.40
CA ALA A 348 13.57 14.63 -20.33
C ALA A 348 13.07 15.42 -21.55
N THR A 349 13.16 14.82 -22.73
CA THR A 349 12.77 15.43 -24.01
C THR A 349 11.94 14.49 -24.87
N ASP A 350 11.48 14.97 -26.03
CA ASP A 350 10.79 14.15 -27.03
C ASP A 350 11.68 13.00 -27.53
N GLY A 351 11.11 11.81 -27.64
CA GLY A 351 11.79 10.56 -28.02
C GLY A 351 12.48 9.81 -26.87
N ASP A 352 12.51 10.37 -25.65
CA ASP A 352 13.10 9.69 -24.50
C ASP A 352 12.25 8.49 -24.06
N ALA A 353 12.88 7.33 -23.90
CA ALA A 353 12.19 6.17 -23.34
C ALA A 353 12.19 6.26 -21.81
N TYR A 354 11.05 5.97 -21.20
CA TYR A 354 10.88 6.10 -19.76
C TYR A 354 10.10 4.93 -19.16
N TYR A 355 10.17 4.82 -17.83
CA TYR A 355 9.21 4.06 -17.05
C TYR A 355 8.81 4.78 -15.77
N LEU A 356 7.59 4.50 -15.31
CA LEU A 356 7.02 4.93 -14.05
C LEU A 356 6.81 3.72 -13.17
N GLU A 357 7.24 3.79 -11.91
CA GLU A 357 6.95 2.77 -10.91
C GLU A 357 6.58 3.40 -9.55
N PRO A 358 5.76 2.71 -8.72
CA PRO A 358 5.51 3.15 -7.36
C PRO A 358 6.80 3.23 -6.53
N LEU A 359 6.85 4.11 -5.52
CA LEU A 359 7.99 4.26 -4.61
C LEU A 359 8.44 2.92 -3.99
N SER A 360 7.47 2.03 -3.75
CA SER A 360 7.66 0.70 -3.16
C SER A 360 7.19 -0.41 -4.11
N ASN A 361 7.95 -0.66 -5.18
CA ASN A 361 7.61 -1.67 -6.20
C ASN A 361 8.45 -2.96 -6.07
N LEU A 362 8.44 -3.56 -4.88
CA LEU A 362 9.20 -4.79 -4.58
C LEU A 362 8.25 -5.94 -4.28
N HIS A 363 8.60 -7.14 -4.72
CA HIS A 363 7.81 -8.33 -4.39
C HIS A 363 7.85 -8.60 -2.87
N PRO A 364 6.76 -9.12 -2.29
CA PRO A 364 6.60 -9.16 -0.83
C PRO A 364 7.47 -10.21 -0.10
N ALA A 365 8.02 -11.19 -0.81
CA ALA A 365 8.80 -12.28 -0.22
C ALA A 365 10.19 -11.86 0.31
N GLY A 366 10.72 -10.72 -0.17
CA GLY A 366 12.04 -10.20 0.19
C GLY A 366 13.21 -10.90 -0.53
N PHE A 367 14.41 -10.29 -0.40
CA PHE A 367 15.59 -10.53 -1.26
C PHE A 367 16.12 -11.97 -1.30
N ARG A 368 15.77 -12.80 -0.30
CA ARG A 368 16.20 -14.20 -0.25
C ARG A 368 15.45 -15.08 -1.26
N PHE A 369 14.31 -14.63 -1.75
CA PHE A 369 13.45 -15.37 -2.67
C PHE A 369 13.58 -14.91 -4.13
N ASP A 370 14.38 -13.88 -4.42
CA ASP A 370 14.53 -13.27 -5.75
C ASP A 370 14.86 -14.28 -6.84
N GLN A 371 15.75 -15.23 -6.54
CA GLN A 371 16.12 -16.29 -7.49
C GLN A 371 14.99 -17.29 -7.73
N ALA A 372 14.16 -17.56 -6.72
CA ALA A 372 13.01 -18.43 -6.85
C ALA A 372 11.89 -17.74 -7.65
N ILE A 373 11.68 -16.44 -7.39
CA ILE A 373 10.72 -15.61 -8.12
C ILE A 373 11.15 -15.43 -9.56
N LEU A 374 12.43 -15.13 -9.83
CA LEU A 374 12.96 -15.07 -11.19
C LEU A 374 12.75 -16.38 -11.94
N ALA A 375 13.04 -17.53 -11.29
CA ALA A 375 12.80 -18.84 -11.90
C ALA A 375 11.32 -19.08 -12.18
N ALA A 376 10.41 -18.63 -11.30
CA ALA A 376 8.97 -18.71 -11.51
C ALA A 376 8.52 -17.84 -12.70
N CYS A 377 9.02 -16.60 -12.81
CA CYS A 377 8.74 -15.71 -13.93
C CYS A 377 9.22 -16.28 -15.26
N LEU A 378 10.42 -16.87 -15.30
CA LEU A 378 10.94 -17.52 -16.51
C LEU A 378 10.19 -18.81 -16.86
N ALA A 379 9.72 -19.56 -15.87
CA ALA A 379 8.87 -20.73 -16.08
C ALA A 379 7.48 -20.34 -16.63
N GLN A 380 6.92 -19.23 -16.16
CA GLN A 380 5.70 -18.66 -16.70
C GLN A 380 5.92 -18.14 -18.13
N ALA A 381 7.05 -17.49 -18.40
CA ALA A 381 7.43 -17.03 -19.74
C ALA A 381 7.50 -18.20 -20.74
N GLU A 382 8.07 -19.34 -20.35
CA GLU A 382 8.10 -20.57 -21.16
C GLU A 382 6.70 -21.14 -21.46
N THR A 383 5.71 -20.84 -20.62
CA THR A 383 4.32 -21.30 -20.85
C THR A 383 3.55 -20.34 -21.74
N ASP A 384 3.76 -19.03 -21.57
CA ASP A 384 2.97 -17.99 -22.24
C ASP A 384 3.58 -17.49 -23.55
N ILE A 385 4.89 -17.68 -23.76
CA ILE A 385 5.65 -17.20 -24.92
C ILE A 385 6.24 -18.41 -25.66
N GLU A 386 5.72 -18.69 -26.86
CA GLU A 386 6.05 -19.90 -27.64
C GLU A 386 7.55 -20.05 -27.95
N ASP A 387 8.28 -18.94 -28.09
CA ASP A 387 9.70 -18.92 -28.46
C ASP A 387 10.65 -19.17 -27.26
N VAL A 388 10.13 -19.22 -26.03
CA VAL A 388 10.94 -19.45 -24.83
C VAL A 388 10.94 -20.95 -24.49
N ALA A 389 11.96 -21.69 -24.92
CA ALA A 389 12.11 -23.12 -24.58
C ALA A 389 13.47 -23.39 -23.91
N SER A 390 13.48 -23.54 -22.58
CA SER A 390 14.74 -23.66 -21.81
C SER A 390 14.64 -24.52 -20.54
N ASN A 391 13.55 -25.28 -20.43
CA ASN A 391 13.22 -26.13 -19.28
C ASN A 391 13.23 -25.33 -17.96
N PHE A 392 12.75 -24.09 -17.99
CA PHE A 392 12.63 -23.23 -16.83
C PHE A 392 11.62 -23.77 -15.84
N MET A 393 10.50 -24.35 -16.30
CA MET A 393 9.52 -25.00 -15.43
C MET A 393 10.14 -26.12 -14.59
N GLN A 394 10.99 -26.95 -15.20
CA GLN A 394 11.70 -28.01 -14.48
C GLN A 394 12.69 -27.43 -13.46
N LYS A 395 13.46 -26.40 -13.84
CA LYS A 395 14.40 -25.71 -12.92
C LYS A 395 13.67 -25.08 -11.74
N TYR A 396 12.51 -24.49 -11.99
CA TYR A 396 11.66 -23.91 -10.96
C TYR A 396 11.20 -24.98 -9.97
N MET A 397 10.47 -25.99 -10.44
CA MET A 397 9.86 -27.04 -9.60
C MET A 397 10.90 -27.90 -8.86
N GLN A 398 11.97 -28.33 -9.54
CA GLN A 398 12.91 -29.30 -8.98
C GLN A 398 14.03 -28.66 -8.15
N LYS A 399 14.30 -27.36 -8.30
CA LYS A 399 15.46 -26.71 -7.65
C LYS A 399 15.10 -25.43 -6.94
N ALA A 400 14.45 -24.49 -7.62
CA ALA A 400 14.21 -23.17 -7.04
C ALA A 400 13.15 -23.23 -5.92
N LEU A 401 12.03 -23.92 -6.18
CA LEU A 401 10.94 -24.08 -5.23
C LEU A 401 11.35 -24.86 -3.98
N LEU A 402 12.06 -26.00 -4.15
CA LEU A 402 12.58 -26.76 -3.01
C LEU A 402 13.55 -25.96 -2.15
N LYS A 403 14.40 -25.13 -2.78
CA LYS A 403 15.27 -24.20 -2.04
C LYS A 403 14.47 -23.11 -1.35
N ALA A 404 13.43 -22.56 -1.97
CA ALA A 404 12.55 -21.59 -1.34
C ALA A 404 11.85 -22.18 -0.11
N TYR A 405 11.37 -23.43 -0.17
CA TYR A 405 10.83 -24.13 1.02
C TYR A 405 11.88 -24.31 2.11
N ALA A 406 13.10 -24.70 1.75
CA ALA A 406 14.19 -24.83 2.71
C ALA A 406 14.59 -23.47 3.32
N ILE A 407 14.54 -22.39 2.54
CA ILE A 407 14.75 -21.02 3.01
C ILE A 407 13.61 -20.66 3.94
N ASP A 408 12.34 -20.72 3.54
CA ASP A 408 11.18 -20.35 4.36
C ASP A 408 11.13 -21.09 5.71
N THR A 409 11.43 -22.39 5.70
CA THR A 409 11.49 -23.19 6.93
C THR A 409 12.62 -22.77 7.87
N ARG A 410 13.73 -22.25 7.33
CA ARG A 410 14.91 -21.75 8.08
C ARG A 410 14.83 -20.25 8.37
N SER A 411 14.16 -19.48 7.52
CA SER A 411 13.94 -18.05 7.64
C SER A 411 12.74 -17.85 8.53
N ALA A 412 13.00 -18.09 9.80
CA ALA A 412 12.11 -17.73 10.87
C ALA A 412 13.01 -17.15 11.96
N PRO A 413 12.67 -16.01 12.56
CA PRO A 413 12.44 -16.10 13.98
C PRO A 413 11.28 -17.10 14.17
N ARG A 414 11.53 -18.17 14.94
CA ARG A 414 10.62 -19.31 15.15
C ARG A 414 9.32 -18.85 15.80
N LYS A 415 8.36 -18.36 15.00
CA LYS A 415 7.31 -17.45 15.48
C LYS A 415 8.00 -16.23 16.12
N LEU A 416 8.01 -15.08 15.45
CA LEU A 416 7.79 -13.88 16.26
C LEU A 416 6.36 -14.07 16.78
N GLY A 417 6.23 -14.72 17.94
CA GLY A 417 5.27 -14.22 18.89
C GLY A 417 5.53 -12.72 19.00
N SER A 418 4.48 -11.97 19.25
CA SER A 418 4.58 -10.57 19.61
C SER A 418 5.88 -10.32 20.38
N MET A 419 6.70 -9.34 19.99
CA MET A 419 7.93 -8.98 20.74
C MET A 419 7.61 -8.60 22.20
N ASN A 420 6.32 -8.50 22.49
CA ASN A 420 5.67 -8.15 23.73
C ASN A 420 5.37 -9.39 24.59
N GLU A 421 5.77 -10.62 24.20
CA GLU A 421 5.86 -11.72 25.16
C GLU A 421 7.01 -11.38 26.12
N PRO A 422 6.74 -11.01 27.38
CA PRO A 422 7.81 -10.88 28.36
C PRO A 422 8.56 -12.21 28.33
N THR A 423 9.89 -12.14 28.29
CA THR A 423 10.77 -13.30 28.46
C THR A 423 10.57 -13.89 29.85
N GLU A 424 9.41 -14.45 30.15
CA GLU A 424 9.30 -15.48 31.16
C GLU A 424 10.08 -16.66 30.59
N ARG A 425 11.33 -16.74 31.04
CA ARG A 425 12.16 -17.93 30.99
C ARG A 425 11.39 -19.06 31.68
N SER A 426 10.43 -19.67 30.99
CA SER A 426 9.83 -20.91 31.43
C SER A 426 10.85 -22.01 31.20
N TYR A 427 11.80 -22.14 32.12
CA TYR A 427 12.59 -23.35 32.36
C TYR A 427 11.70 -24.45 32.99
N GLY A 428 10.46 -24.57 32.55
CA GLY A 428 9.60 -25.69 32.87
C GLY A 428 9.85 -26.82 31.89
N ARG A 429 10.88 -27.66 32.14
CA ARG A 429 10.89 -29.02 31.60
C ARG A 429 9.67 -29.75 32.18
N GLN A 430 8.54 -29.69 31.51
CA GLN A 430 7.50 -30.69 31.70
C GLN A 430 8.02 -32.00 31.09
N HIS A 431 8.64 -32.82 31.95
CA HIS A 431 8.71 -34.26 31.72
C HIS A 431 7.29 -34.82 31.85
N GLY A 432 6.48 -34.64 30.79
CA GLY A 432 5.28 -35.41 30.58
C GLY A 432 5.69 -36.81 30.14
N ARG A 433 5.82 -37.71 31.11
CA ARG A 433 5.86 -39.16 30.88
C ARG A 433 4.45 -39.55 30.40
N LEU A 434 4.19 -39.38 29.11
CA LEU A 434 3.00 -39.95 28.50
C LEU A 434 3.22 -41.46 28.40
N ASP A 435 2.42 -42.14 29.20
CA ASP A 435 2.18 -43.56 29.21
C ASP A 435 1.91 -44.01 27.76
N ALA A 436 2.83 -44.80 27.22
CA ALA A 436 2.61 -45.52 25.97
C ALA A 436 1.84 -46.81 26.32
N THR A 437 0.58 -46.68 26.71
CA THR A 437 -0.40 -47.76 26.55
C THR A 437 -0.99 -47.61 25.16
N THR A 438 -0.42 -48.35 24.22
CA THR A 438 -0.94 -48.49 22.86
C THR A 438 -2.27 -49.23 22.90
N ASP A 439 -3.35 -48.58 22.45
CA ASP A 439 -4.65 -49.19 22.14
C ASP A 439 -4.59 -50.06 20.87
N HIS A 440 -3.66 -51.02 20.86
CA HIS A 440 -3.68 -52.15 19.93
C HIS A 440 -3.60 -53.45 20.72
N ASP A 441 -4.63 -53.65 21.56
CA ASP A 441 -5.20 -54.98 21.86
C ASP A 441 -5.98 -55.45 20.61
N ILE A 442 -5.33 -56.25 19.75
CA ILE A 442 -5.68 -57.65 19.40
C ILE A 442 -4.37 -58.37 19.05
#